data_AF-Q23MJ5-F1
#
_entry.id   AF-Q23MJ5-F1
#
_cell.length_a   1.000
_cell.length_b   1.000
_cell.length_c   1.000
_cell.angle_alpha   90.00
_cell.angle_beta   90.00
_cell.angle_gamma   90.00
#
_symmetry.space_group_name_H-M   'P 1'
#
loop_
_entity.id
_entity.type
_entity.pdbx_description
1 polymer ?
#
loop_
_entity_poly.entity_id
_entity_poly.type
_entity_poly.pdbx_seq_one_letter_code
_entity_poly.pdbx_strand_id
1 'polypeptide(L)'
;MQIVFIDQQDYIGDTLIKSCLFFDSKIQNQLIELKNIDNLLLDGIKVKDIYLYSNIQSSIILLNQCNKVLVTNSIFKNNTNSQGFGGSIYAIDNTIIQINNTRFYQNKCLKQKGGAISIQNKITPGNLVIFQSEFINNEAYYSTGGAINLYNSNMVLQNSTLSSNKAQIGGAIYYEQIIPDFILEFQKGKNLNNIISQNYAKIYGKNFGSTLRRELQSKQFGDSGFELNGQIMFKPENSMTLEIVSNNFPQLMDSNGNNYLQQGQLKQNIKIYFDKCSQGQITKLQSNSTICEDCPEGKYSLNIHDTVCSQCPDSAIKCYKSTILLKNGYWRENIQTDQILYCSFNPSSCLPESKNSKKVIEAHFAILVILMENYGENNIQKSLVLGNAMNVKTVQLLLLQKIY
;
A
#
# COMPACT_ATOMS: atom_id res chain seq x y z
N MET A 1 -7.66 -28.01 -18.61
CA MET A 1 -8.65 -28.12 -19.70
C MET A 1 -9.03 -26.72 -20.13
N GLN A 2 -8.92 -26.43 -21.42
CA GLN A 2 -9.44 -25.22 -22.07
C GLN A 2 -10.57 -25.67 -22.98
N ILE A 3 -11.72 -25.01 -22.93
CA ILE A 3 -12.92 -25.48 -23.64
C ILE A 3 -13.13 -24.71 -24.94
N VAL A 4 -12.95 -23.39 -24.91
CA VAL A 4 -13.09 -22.54 -26.10
C VAL A 4 -11.83 -21.74 -26.30
N PHE A 5 -11.26 -21.83 -27.50
CA PHE A 5 -10.16 -21.01 -27.97
C PHE A 5 -10.50 -20.51 -29.37
N ILE A 6 -10.58 -19.19 -29.55
CA ILE A 6 -10.79 -18.55 -30.86
C ILE A 6 -9.79 -17.41 -31.00
N ASP A 7 -9.12 -17.35 -32.15
CA ASP A 7 -8.17 -16.30 -32.51
C ASP A 7 -8.36 -15.91 -33.99
N GLN A 8 -9.00 -14.77 -34.24
CA GLN A 8 -9.28 -14.26 -35.59
C GLN A 8 -8.18 -13.28 -36.02
N GLN A 9 -7.07 -13.83 -36.53
CA GLN A 9 -5.82 -13.10 -36.83
C GLN A 9 -5.96 -11.73 -37.56
N ASP A 10 -7.02 -11.52 -38.36
CA ASP A 10 -7.23 -10.32 -39.16
C ASP A 10 -8.33 -9.37 -38.64
N TYR A 11 -8.88 -9.58 -37.43
CA TYR A 11 -10.03 -8.82 -36.91
C TYR A 11 -11.26 -8.92 -37.83
N ILE A 12 -11.47 -10.09 -38.43
CA ILE A 12 -12.60 -10.35 -39.33
C ILE A 12 -13.50 -11.39 -38.66
N GLY A 13 -14.69 -10.94 -38.24
CA GLY A 13 -15.80 -11.85 -37.96
C GLY A 13 -16.52 -11.64 -36.63
N ASP A 14 -17.71 -12.24 -36.59
CA ASP A 14 -18.59 -12.22 -35.43
C ASP A 14 -18.49 -13.57 -34.71
N THR A 15 -18.37 -13.54 -33.38
CA THR A 15 -18.39 -14.73 -32.54
C THR A 15 -19.58 -14.66 -31.59
N LEU A 16 -20.36 -15.75 -31.54
CA LEU A 16 -21.50 -15.88 -30.65
C LEU A 16 -21.33 -17.10 -29.74
N ILE A 17 -21.35 -16.87 -28.42
CA ILE A 17 -21.50 -17.92 -27.42
C ILE A 17 -22.80 -17.66 -26.68
N LYS A 18 -23.77 -18.57 -26.85
CA LYS A 18 -25.13 -18.36 -26.34
C LYS A 18 -25.62 -19.53 -25.51
N SER A 19 -26.24 -19.21 -24.37
CA SER A 19 -26.96 -20.17 -23.52
C SER A 19 -26.10 -21.34 -23.01
N CYS A 20 -24.79 -21.13 -22.85
CA CYS A 20 -23.87 -22.14 -22.34
C CYS A 20 -23.84 -22.16 -20.80
N LEU A 21 -23.61 -23.34 -20.21
CA LEU A 21 -23.40 -23.52 -18.78
C LEU A 21 -22.04 -24.19 -18.54
N PHE A 22 -21.20 -23.55 -17.74
CA PHE A 22 -19.91 -24.05 -17.29
C PHE A 22 -19.89 -24.04 -15.76
N PHE A 23 -19.62 -25.18 -15.13
CA PHE A 23 -19.74 -25.29 -13.67
C PHE A 23 -18.78 -26.31 -13.02
N ASP A 24 -18.61 -26.19 -11.70
CA ASP A 24 -17.99 -27.16 -10.78
C ASP A 24 -16.63 -27.73 -11.24
N SER A 25 -15.70 -26.85 -11.59
CA SER A 25 -14.43 -27.26 -12.19
C SER A 25 -13.21 -26.60 -11.53
N LYS A 26 -12.19 -27.42 -11.24
CA LYS A 26 -10.82 -26.96 -10.94
C LYS A 26 -9.99 -27.06 -12.21
N ILE A 27 -9.50 -25.92 -12.72
CA ILE A 27 -8.81 -25.86 -14.02
C ILE A 27 -7.43 -25.19 -13.92
N GLN A 28 -6.50 -25.64 -14.77
CA GLN A 28 -5.13 -25.12 -14.89
C GLN A 28 -4.89 -24.25 -16.12
N ASN A 29 -5.89 -24.09 -16.99
CA ASN A 29 -5.86 -23.22 -18.17
C ASN A 29 -7.13 -22.36 -18.16
N GLN A 30 -7.15 -21.29 -18.95
CA GLN A 30 -8.35 -20.49 -19.20
C GLN A 30 -9.48 -21.39 -19.71
N LEU A 31 -10.71 -21.12 -19.28
CA LEU A 31 -11.88 -21.87 -19.74
C LEU A 31 -12.24 -21.45 -21.17
N ILE A 32 -12.27 -20.13 -21.39
CA ILE A 32 -12.58 -19.47 -22.65
C ILE A 32 -11.47 -18.45 -22.93
N GLU A 33 -10.86 -18.53 -24.10
CA GLU A 33 -9.89 -17.56 -24.59
C GLU A 33 -10.28 -17.09 -25.98
N LEU A 34 -10.46 -15.78 -26.12
CA LEU A 34 -10.99 -15.14 -27.32
C LEU A 34 -10.07 -13.98 -27.70
N LYS A 35 -9.51 -14.04 -28.91
CA LYS A 35 -8.50 -13.11 -29.41
C LYS A 35 -8.86 -12.52 -30.76
N ASN A 36 -8.56 -11.24 -30.94
CA ASN A 36 -8.64 -10.54 -32.23
C ASN A 36 -10.04 -10.60 -32.88
N ILE A 37 -11.11 -10.59 -32.08
CA ILE A 37 -12.49 -10.70 -32.58
C ILE A 37 -13.07 -9.31 -32.85
N ASP A 38 -13.73 -9.11 -34.00
CA ASP A 38 -14.40 -7.83 -34.27
C ASP A 38 -15.65 -7.67 -33.38
N ASN A 39 -16.65 -8.54 -33.53
CA ASN A 39 -17.85 -8.50 -32.68
C ASN A 39 -18.04 -9.81 -31.91
N LEU A 40 -17.93 -9.73 -30.59
CA LEU A 40 -18.17 -10.86 -29.68
C LEU A 40 -19.48 -10.66 -28.92
N LEU A 41 -20.39 -11.63 -29.01
CA LEU A 41 -21.60 -11.71 -28.19
C LEU A 41 -21.54 -12.93 -27.26
N LEU A 42 -21.57 -12.65 -25.95
CA LEU A 42 -21.77 -13.63 -24.88
C LEU A 42 -23.17 -13.43 -24.30
N ASP A 43 -24.14 -14.26 -24.71
CA ASP A 43 -25.56 -14.08 -24.35
C ASP A 43 -26.10 -15.25 -23.54
N GLY A 44 -26.61 -15.00 -22.34
CA GLY A 44 -27.23 -16.04 -21.52
C GLY A 44 -26.25 -17.07 -20.97
N ILE A 45 -24.94 -16.77 -20.91
CA ILE A 45 -23.95 -17.73 -20.42
C ILE A 45 -23.93 -17.77 -18.89
N LYS A 46 -23.68 -18.97 -18.34
CA LYS A 46 -23.60 -19.20 -16.90
C LYS A 46 -22.25 -19.84 -16.58
N VAL A 47 -21.40 -19.14 -15.85
CA VAL A 47 -20.09 -19.62 -15.41
C VAL A 47 -20.10 -19.65 -13.89
N LYS A 48 -20.06 -20.83 -13.28
CA LYS A 48 -20.29 -21.01 -11.86
C LYS A 48 -19.24 -21.91 -11.20
N ASP A 49 -18.85 -21.61 -9.98
CA ASP A 49 -18.08 -22.55 -9.15
C ASP A 49 -16.78 -23.05 -9.82
N ILE A 50 -16.15 -22.19 -10.63
CA ILE A 50 -14.88 -22.48 -11.30
C ILE A 50 -13.71 -21.98 -10.45
N TYR A 51 -12.73 -22.84 -10.21
CA TYR A 51 -11.49 -22.50 -9.53
C TYR A 51 -10.30 -22.64 -10.48
N LEU A 52 -9.73 -21.52 -10.91
CA LEU A 52 -8.57 -21.43 -11.80
C LEU A 52 -7.28 -21.25 -10.98
N TYR A 53 -6.29 -22.12 -11.23
CA TYR A 53 -4.99 -22.11 -10.56
C TYR A 53 -3.79 -22.20 -11.50
N SER A 54 -3.85 -21.36 -12.53
CA SER A 54 -2.80 -21.23 -13.54
C SER A 54 -1.80 -20.10 -13.20
N ASN A 55 -1.36 -19.32 -14.19
CA ASN A 55 -0.38 -18.24 -14.03
C ASN A 55 -1.04 -16.83 -14.00
N ILE A 56 -0.20 -15.79 -13.87
CA ILE A 56 -0.63 -14.40 -13.74
C ILE A 56 -1.36 -13.82 -14.98
N GLN A 57 -1.18 -14.41 -16.16
CA GLN A 57 -1.80 -13.98 -17.42
C GLN A 57 -3.16 -14.66 -17.66
N SER A 58 -3.54 -15.62 -16.80
CA SER A 58 -4.76 -16.40 -16.96
C SER A 58 -5.98 -15.72 -16.35
N SER A 59 -7.15 -16.02 -16.92
CA SER A 59 -8.45 -15.79 -16.29
C SER A 59 -9.43 -16.85 -16.78
N ILE A 60 -10.58 -16.98 -16.13
CA ILE A 60 -11.57 -17.99 -16.52
C ILE A 60 -12.06 -17.67 -17.94
N ILE A 61 -12.41 -16.41 -18.19
CA ILE A 61 -12.59 -15.87 -19.53
C ILE A 61 -11.50 -14.84 -19.79
N LEU A 62 -10.69 -15.08 -20.83
CA LEU A 62 -9.71 -14.13 -21.34
C LEU A 62 -10.22 -13.54 -22.66
N LEU A 63 -10.36 -12.22 -22.68
CA LEU A 63 -10.72 -11.42 -23.85
C LEU A 63 -9.53 -10.56 -24.25
N ASN A 64 -8.97 -10.75 -25.43
CA ASN A 64 -7.78 -10.01 -25.86
C ASN A 64 -8.00 -9.39 -27.23
N GLN A 65 -7.75 -8.09 -27.36
CA GLN A 65 -7.82 -7.39 -28.64
C GLN A 65 -9.14 -7.59 -29.38
N CYS A 66 -10.27 -7.63 -28.67
CA CYS A 66 -11.57 -7.64 -29.32
C CYS A 66 -12.06 -6.20 -29.51
N ASN A 67 -12.64 -5.89 -30.67
CA ASN A 67 -13.11 -4.54 -30.96
C ASN A 67 -14.38 -4.22 -30.17
N LYS A 68 -15.41 -5.05 -30.31
CA LYS A 68 -16.69 -4.91 -29.59
C LYS A 68 -17.06 -6.20 -28.87
N VAL A 69 -17.15 -6.14 -27.55
CA VAL A 69 -17.67 -7.24 -26.73
C VAL A 69 -19.00 -6.85 -26.11
N LEU A 70 -20.01 -7.69 -26.28
CA LEU A 70 -21.31 -7.57 -25.64
C LEU A 70 -21.56 -8.80 -24.76
N VAL A 71 -21.71 -8.57 -23.45
CA VAL A 71 -22.09 -9.59 -22.47
C VAL A 71 -23.51 -9.30 -21.99
N THR A 72 -24.46 -10.18 -22.32
CA THR A 72 -25.88 -9.98 -22.02
C THR A 72 -26.46 -11.16 -21.25
N ASN A 73 -27.43 -10.89 -20.38
CA ASN A 73 -28.28 -11.92 -19.76
C ASN A 73 -27.49 -13.02 -19.03
N SER A 74 -26.28 -12.73 -18.57
CA SER A 74 -25.30 -13.74 -18.16
C SER A 74 -25.11 -13.78 -16.63
N ILE A 75 -24.57 -14.89 -16.12
CA ILE A 75 -24.31 -15.07 -14.69
C ILE A 75 -22.90 -15.62 -14.48
N PHE A 76 -22.11 -14.91 -13.68
CA PHE A 76 -20.79 -15.32 -13.19
C PHE A 76 -20.87 -15.47 -11.68
N LYS A 77 -20.83 -16.70 -11.16
CA LYS A 77 -21.06 -16.97 -9.74
C LYS A 77 -19.92 -17.78 -9.11
N ASN A 78 -19.44 -17.33 -7.95
CA ASN A 78 -18.53 -18.10 -7.10
C ASN A 78 -17.29 -18.63 -7.84
N ASN A 79 -16.79 -17.85 -8.81
CA ASN A 79 -15.60 -18.18 -9.55
C ASN A 79 -14.37 -17.62 -8.83
N THR A 80 -13.27 -18.37 -8.81
CA THR A 80 -12.03 -17.95 -8.17
C THR A 80 -10.86 -18.07 -9.13
N ASN A 81 -10.15 -16.97 -9.35
CA ASN A 81 -8.83 -16.96 -9.98
C ASN A 81 -7.75 -16.76 -8.91
N SER A 82 -6.91 -17.77 -8.73
CA SER A 82 -5.94 -17.78 -7.62
C SER A 82 -4.63 -17.03 -7.91
N GLN A 83 -4.26 -16.84 -9.17
CA GLN A 83 -2.97 -16.21 -9.55
C GLN A 83 -3.10 -15.07 -10.56
N GLY A 84 -4.08 -15.13 -11.47
CA GLY A 84 -4.25 -14.15 -12.54
C GLY A 84 -5.23 -13.04 -12.24
N PHE A 85 -5.43 -12.15 -13.22
CA PHE A 85 -6.34 -11.01 -13.13
C PHE A 85 -7.80 -11.42 -13.33
N GLY A 86 -8.73 -10.71 -12.69
CA GLY A 86 -10.16 -10.97 -12.82
C GLY A 86 -10.56 -12.30 -12.18
N GLY A 87 -11.46 -12.27 -11.19
CA GLY A 87 -12.01 -13.52 -10.66
C GLY A 87 -12.91 -14.28 -11.65
N SER A 88 -13.33 -13.65 -12.74
CA SER A 88 -14.09 -14.30 -13.82
C SER A 88 -13.64 -13.86 -15.21
N ILE A 89 -13.44 -12.55 -15.42
CA ILE A 89 -13.08 -12.01 -16.72
C ILE A 89 -11.80 -11.18 -16.61
N TYR A 90 -10.86 -11.45 -17.50
CA TYR A 90 -9.74 -10.56 -17.78
C TYR A 90 -9.83 -10.09 -19.23
N ALA A 91 -9.89 -8.77 -19.41
CA ALA A 91 -9.93 -8.14 -20.71
C ALA A 91 -8.66 -7.32 -20.96
N ILE A 92 -8.02 -7.54 -22.10
CA ILE A 92 -6.77 -6.90 -22.52
C ILE A 92 -6.95 -6.22 -23.86
N ASP A 93 -6.60 -4.95 -23.96
CA ASP A 93 -6.57 -4.18 -25.21
C ASP A 93 -7.87 -4.26 -26.04
N ASN A 94 -9.04 -4.23 -25.37
CA ASN A 94 -10.35 -4.23 -26.03
C ASN A 94 -10.88 -2.80 -26.19
N THR A 95 -11.46 -2.47 -27.34
CA THR A 95 -11.96 -1.11 -27.62
C THR A 95 -13.21 -0.80 -26.79
N ILE A 96 -14.24 -1.64 -26.90
CA ILE A 96 -15.52 -1.44 -26.20
C ILE A 96 -16.01 -2.76 -25.59
N ILE A 97 -16.36 -2.72 -24.31
CA ILE A 97 -17.05 -3.81 -23.61
C ILE A 97 -18.37 -3.28 -23.07
N GLN A 98 -19.47 -3.93 -23.44
CA GLN A 98 -20.81 -3.63 -22.96
C GLN A 98 -21.33 -4.80 -22.13
N ILE A 99 -21.79 -4.54 -20.90
CA ILE A 99 -22.33 -5.53 -19.99
C ILE A 99 -23.74 -5.12 -19.61
N ASN A 100 -24.71 -5.92 -20.05
CA ASN A 100 -26.13 -5.62 -19.91
C ASN A 100 -26.84 -6.78 -19.21
N ASN A 101 -27.74 -6.47 -18.28
CA ASN A 101 -28.59 -7.48 -17.62
C ASN A 101 -27.79 -8.71 -17.12
N THR A 102 -26.63 -8.47 -16.52
CA THR A 102 -25.68 -9.53 -16.15
C THR A 102 -25.32 -9.45 -14.67
N ARG A 103 -25.11 -10.61 -14.04
CA ARG A 103 -24.81 -10.71 -12.61
C ARG A 103 -23.45 -11.34 -12.35
N PHE A 104 -22.58 -10.61 -11.66
CA PHE A 104 -21.32 -11.08 -11.08
C PHE A 104 -21.48 -11.19 -9.56
N TYR A 105 -21.49 -12.41 -9.04
CA TYR A 105 -21.76 -12.69 -7.64
C TYR A 105 -20.71 -13.61 -7.01
N GLN A 106 -20.10 -13.18 -5.89
CA GLN A 106 -19.12 -13.99 -5.14
C GLN A 106 -17.87 -14.38 -5.93
N ASN A 107 -17.49 -13.64 -6.97
CA ASN A 107 -16.27 -13.93 -7.70
C ASN A 107 -15.05 -13.37 -6.96
N LYS A 108 -13.93 -14.09 -7.03
CA LYS A 108 -12.73 -13.80 -6.24
C LYS A 108 -11.48 -13.79 -7.11
N CYS A 109 -10.67 -12.74 -6.93
CA CYS A 109 -9.30 -12.69 -7.38
C CYS A 109 -8.40 -12.69 -6.15
N LEU A 110 -7.58 -13.73 -5.98
CA LEU A 110 -6.83 -13.89 -4.74
C LEU A 110 -5.59 -13.00 -4.69
N LYS A 111 -4.81 -12.93 -5.78
CA LYS A 111 -3.49 -12.27 -5.78
C LYS A 111 -3.38 -11.01 -6.64
N GLN A 112 -4.24 -10.87 -7.65
CA GLN A 112 -4.20 -9.73 -8.58
C GLN A 112 -5.42 -8.83 -8.39
N LYS A 113 -5.68 -7.97 -9.38
CA LYS A 113 -6.73 -6.94 -9.37
C LYS A 113 -8.04 -7.48 -9.94
N GLY A 114 -9.16 -6.84 -9.56
CA GLY A 114 -10.48 -7.08 -10.13
C GLY A 114 -11.12 -8.36 -9.60
N GLY A 115 -11.91 -8.28 -8.52
CA GLY A 115 -12.50 -9.48 -7.91
C GLY A 115 -13.46 -10.23 -8.84
N ALA A 116 -14.15 -9.54 -9.75
CA ALA A 116 -14.90 -10.14 -10.85
C ALA A 116 -14.24 -9.90 -12.20
N ILE A 117 -13.98 -8.62 -12.52
CA ILE A 117 -13.48 -8.19 -13.81
C ILE A 117 -12.22 -7.36 -13.64
N SER A 118 -11.20 -7.64 -14.45
CA SER A 118 -10.06 -6.76 -14.65
C SER A 118 -9.97 -6.36 -16.11
N ILE A 119 -9.77 -5.07 -16.39
CA ILE A 119 -9.53 -4.54 -17.74
C ILE A 119 -8.16 -3.86 -17.76
N GLN A 120 -7.32 -4.23 -18.74
CA GLN A 120 -6.00 -3.62 -18.97
C GLN A 120 -5.81 -3.26 -20.44
N ASN A 121 -5.96 -1.98 -20.76
CA ASN A 121 -5.69 -1.49 -22.11
C ASN A 121 -4.35 -0.74 -22.14
N LYS A 122 -3.35 -1.34 -22.77
CA LYS A 122 -1.99 -0.81 -22.89
C LYS A 122 -1.77 -0.07 -24.22
N ILE A 123 -2.53 -0.42 -25.26
CA ILE A 123 -2.36 0.13 -26.61
C ILE A 123 -3.17 1.43 -26.76
N THR A 124 -4.49 1.35 -26.63
CA THR A 124 -5.42 2.50 -26.74
C THR A 124 -6.40 2.52 -25.56
N PRO A 125 -6.93 3.69 -25.17
CA PRO A 125 -7.99 3.75 -24.17
C PRO A 125 -9.22 2.93 -24.58
N GLY A 126 -9.71 2.08 -23.68
CA GLY A 126 -10.96 1.33 -23.89
C GLY A 126 -12.15 1.96 -23.18
N ASN A 127 -13.35 1.44 -23.47
CA ASN A 127 -14.59 1.89 -22.86
C ASN A 127 -15.41 0.72 -22.30
N LEU A 128 -15.72 0.78 -21.00
CA LEU A 128 -16.62 -0.15 -20.34
C LEU A 128 -17.99 0.50 -20.10
N VAL A 129 -19.04 -0.08 -20.70
CA VAL A 129 -20.43 0.36 -20.47
C VAL A 129 -21.16 -0.72 -19.69
N ILE A 130 -21.65 -0.39 -18.50
CA ILE A 130 -22.42 -1.29 -17.66
C ILE A 130 -23.84 -0.74 -17.47
N PHE A 131 -24.83 -1.57 -17.81
CA PHE A 131 -26.23 -1.23 -17.72
C PHE A 131 -27.03 -2.37 -17.07
N GLN A 132 -27.96 -2.04 -16.17
CA GLN A 132 -28.89 -3.01 -15.55
C GLN A 132 -28.20 -4.26 -15.01
N SER A 133 -27.02 -4.11 -14.40
CA SER A 133 -26.18 -5.25 -14.00
C SER A 133 -25.85 -5.20 -12.52
N GLU A 134 -25.44 -6.35 -11.98
CA GLU A 134 -25.21 -6.52 -10.55
C GLU A 134 -23.81 -7.07 -10.28
N PHE A 135 -23.06 -6.40 -9.41
CA PHE A 135 -21.77 -6.83 -8.88
C PHE A 135 -21.86 -6.92 -7.36
N ILE A 136 -22.06 -8.13 -6.85
CA ILE A 136 -22.39 -8.35 -5.44
C ILE A 136 -21.40 -9.33 -4.81
N ASN A 137 -20.87 -8.99 -3.63
CA ASN A 137 -19.96 -9.86 -2.85
C ASN A 137 -18.71 -10.32 -3.61
N ASN A 138 -18.24 -9.55 -4.60
CA ASN A 138 -16.98 -9.88 -5.29
C ASN A 138 -15.78 -9.38 -4.47
N GLU A 139 -14.64 -10.05 -4.59
CA GLU A 139 -13.50 -9.78 -3.73
C GLU A 139 -12.15 -9.84 -4.47
N ALA A 140 -11.36 -8.77 -4.35
CA ALA A 140 -9.95 -8.74 -4.70
C ALA A 140 -9.13 -8.78 -3.39
N TYR A 141 -8.73 -9.99 -2.97
CA TYR A 141 -8.32 -10.24 -1.58
C TYR A 141 -7.09 -9.41 -1.16
N TYR A 142 -6.03 -9.42 -1.97
CA TYR A 142 -4.79 -8.69 -1.69
C TYR A 142 -4.56 -7.46 -2.59
N SER A 143 -5.57 -7.00 -3.34
CA SER A 143 -5.36 -5.96 -4.36
C SER A 143 -6.52 -4.98 -4.51
N THR A 144 -6.68 -4.38 -5.69
CA THR A 144 -7.59 -3.27 -5.98
C THR A 144 -8.83 -3.71 -6.76
N GLY A 145 -9.91 -2.96 -6.62
CA GLY A 145 -11.14 -3.14 -7.41
C GLY A 145 -11.90 -4.40 -7.03
N GLY A 146 -12.62 -4.36 -5.91
CA GLY A 146 -13.23 -5.56 -5.33
C GLY A 146 -14.24 -6.23 -6.25
N ALA A 147 -14.93 -5.48 -7.09
CA ALA A 147 -15.64 -6.02 -8.25
C ALA A 147 -14.84 -5.81 -9.53
N ILE A 148 -14.48 -4.55 -9.83
CA ILE A 148 -13.96 -4.16 -11.13
C ILE A 148 -12.66 -3.38 -10.95
N ASN A 149 -11.63 -3.78 -11.69
CA ASN A 149 -10.40 -3.01 -11.85
C ASN A 149 -10.25 -2.52 -13.28
N LEU A 150 -10.00 -1.21 -13.45
CA LEU A 150 -9.84 -0.55 -14.74
C LEU A 150 -8.45 0.08 -14.85
N TYR A 151 -7.76 -0.22 -15.95
CA TYR A 151 -6.54 0.47 -16.34
C TYR A 151 -6.73 1.07 -17.74
N ASN A 152 -6.47 2.37 -17.87
CA ASN A 152 -6.57 3.11 -19.14
C ASN A 152 -7.90 2.86 -19.86
N SER A 153 -8.98 2.95 -19.10
CA SER A 153 -10.34 2.72 -19.61
C SER A 153 -11.31 3.71 -19.01
N ASN A 154 -12.16 4.30 -19.84
CA ASN A 154 -13.34 5.01 -19.35
C ASN A 154 -14.40 3.99 -18.91
N MET A 155 -15.33 4.43 -18.06
CA MET A 155 -16.48 3.64 -17.68
C MET A 155 -17.74 4.49 -17.56
N VAL A 156 -18.83 3.96 -18.11
CA VAL A 156 -20.20 4.43 -17.90
C VAL A 156 -20.95 3.37 -17.09
N LEU A 157 -21.65 3.79 -16.06
CA LEU A 157 -22.39 2.92 -15.15
C LEU A 157 -23.78 3.48 -14.90
N GLN A 158 -24.82 2.71 -15.23
CA GLN A 158 -26.21 3.15 -15.10
C GLN A 158 -27.14 2.02 -14.68
N ASN A 159 -28.17 2.35 -13.91
CA ASN A 159 -29.22 1.42 -13.48
C ASN A 159 -28.68 0.11 -12.85
N SER A 160 -27.52 0.15 -12.20
CA SER A 160 -26.78 -1.04 -11.79
C SER A 160 -26.49 -1.06 -10.28
N THR A 161 -26.25 -2.25 -9.74
CA THR A 161 -25.96 -2.43 -8.31
C THR A 161 -24.52 -2.90 -8.10
N LEU A 162 -23.78 -2.20 -7.25
CA LEU A 162 -22.47 -2.61 -6.75
C LEU A 162 -22.50 -2.64 -5.23
N SER A 163 -22.61 -3.84 -4.65
CA SER A 163 -22.75 -3.97 -3.21
C SER A 163 -21.88 -5.04 -2.57
N SER A 164 -21.44 -4.76 -1.35
CA SER A 164 -20.72 -5.71 -0.50
C SER A 164 -19.43 -6.27 -1.12
N ASN A 165 -18.84 -5.54 -2.07
CA ASN A 165 -17.58 -5.90 -2.69
C ASN A 165 -16.39 -5.49 -1.80
N LYS A 166 -15.29 -6.24 -1.87
CA LYS A 166 -14.14 -6.09 -0.96
C LYS A 166 -12.81 -5.99 -1.69
N ALA A 167 -11.96 -5.05 -1.27
CA ALA A 167 -10.59 -4.90 -1.76
C ALA A 167 -9.66 -4.25 -0.72
N GLN A 168 -8.38 -4.13 -1.06
CA GLN A 168 -7.45 -3.25 -0.35
C GLN A 168 -7.74 -1.77 -0.68
N ILE A 169 -7.97 -1.45 -1.95
CA ILE A 169 -8.31 -0.10 -2.43
C ILE A 169 -9.42 -0.21 -3.47
N GLY A 170 -10.43 0.66 -3.38
CA GLY A 170 -11.55 0.64 -4.32
C GLY A 170 -12.44 -0.58 -4.08
N GLY A 171 -13.22 -0.56 -3.01
CA GLY A 171 -13.97 -1.72 -2.52
C GLY A 171 -14.92 -2.29 -3.57
N ALA A 172 -15.53 -1.46 -4.41
CA ALA A 172 -16.23 -1.90 -5.61
C ALA A 172 -15.37 -1.73 -6.87
N ILE A 173 -14.95 -0.49 -7.14
CA ILE A 173 -14.25 -0.15 -8.39
C ILE A 173 -12.90 0.47 -8.05
N TYR A 174 -11.87 0.05 -8.77
CA TYR A 174 -10.62 0.78 -8.86
C TYR A 174 -10.38 1.21 -10.30
N TYR A 175 -9.94 2.44 -10.52
CA TYR A 175 -9.59 2.94 -11.85
C TYR A 175 -8.22 3.64 -11.85
N GLU A 176 -7.53 3.54 -12.99
CA GLU A 176 -6.19 4.08 -13.19
C GLU A 176 -6.05 4.66 -14.61
N GLN A 177 -5.19 5.68 -14.77
CA GLN A 177 -4.99 6.52 -15.97
C GLN A 177 -6.17 7.44 -16.34
N ILE A 178 -7.40 6.94 -16.36
CA ILE A 178 -8.59 7.71 -16.77
C ILE A 178 -9.53 7.92 -15.58
N ILE A 179 -10.14 9.10 -15.46
CA ILE A 179 -11.28 9.32 -14.56
C ILE A 179 -12.53 8.82 -15.29
N PRO A 180 -13.23 7.79 -14.81
CA PRO A 180 -14.46 7.37 -15.46
C PRO A 180 -15.52 8.47 -15.44
N ASP A 181 -16.27 8.62 -16.54
CA ASP A 181 -17.32 9.63 -16.66
C ASP A 181 -18.37 9.51 -15.54
N PHE A 182 -18.71 8.29 -15.14
CA PHE A 182 -19.67 8.09 -14.04
C PHE A 182 -19.17 8.67 -12.71
N ILE A 183 -17.84 8.71 -12.48
CA ILE A 183 -17.26 9.33 -11.28
C ILE A 183 -17.42 10.85 -11.34
N LEU A 184 -17.21 11.45 -12.51
CA LEU A 184 -17.41 12.90 -12.72
C LEU A 184 -18.88 13.28 -12.52
N GLU A 185 -19.82 12.48 -13.02
CA GLU A 185 -21.25 12.71 -12.79
C GLU A 185 -21.63 12.48 -11.32
N PHE A 186 -21.06 11.46 -10.67
CA PHE A 186 -21.29 11.19 -9.25
C PHE A 186 -20.81 12.35 -8.36
N GLN A 187 -19.67 12.96 -8.69
CA GLN A 187 -19.17 14.17 -8.01
C GLN A 187 -20.11 15.37 -8.15
N LYS A 188 -20.90 15.43 -9.23
CA LYS A 188 -21.96 16.43 -9.44
C LYS A 188 -23.29 16.04 -8.78
N GLY A 189 -23.33 14.96 -7.98
CA GLY A 189 -24.55 14.47 -7.33
C GLY A 189 -25.45 13.61 -8.22
N LYS A 190 -25.03 13.25 -9.44
CA LYS A 190 -25.80 12.40 -10.35
C LYS A 190 -25.30 10.95 -10.27
N ASN A 191 -26.10 10.10 -9.63
CA ASN A 191 -25.77 8.68 -9.46
C ASN A 191 -26.37 7.78 -10.56
N LEU A 192 -27.10 8.34 -11.54
CA LEU A 192 -27.62 7.60 -12.70
C LEU A 192 -28.37 6.29 -12.33
N ASN A 193 -29.18 6.36 -11.28
CA ASN A 193 -29.97 5.24 -10.72
C ASN A 193 -29.16 4.00 -10.30
N ASN A 194 -27.90 4.16 -9.94
CA ASN A 194 -27.10 3.06 -9.42
C ASN A 194 -27.32 2.85 -7.91
N ILE A 195 -27.16 1.63 -7.41
CA ILE A 195 -27.14 1.32 -5.98
C ILE A 195 -25.72 0.92 -5.60
N ILE A 196 -25.02 1.76 -4.83
CA ILE A 196 -23.61 1.55 -4.51
C ILE A 196 -23.46 1.62 -2.99
N SER A 197 -23.38 0.46 -2.34
CA SER A 197 -23.50 0.37 -0.88
C SER A 197 -22.72 -0.79 -0.29
N GLN A 198 -22.37 -0.69 1.00
CA GLN A 198 -21.75 -1.78 1.77
C GLN A 198 -20.40 -2.30 1.22
N ASN A 199 -19.80 -1.60 0.26
CA ASN A 199 -18.48 -1.96 -0.25
C ASN A 199 -17.41 -1.58 0.78
N TYR A 200 -16.36 -2.39 0.84
CA TYR A 200 -15.30 -2.26 1.83
C TYR A 200 -13.94 -2.21 1.15
N ALA A 201 -13.16 -1.18 1.51
CA ALA A 201 -11.75 -1.11 1.17
C ALA A 201 -10.93 -1.00 2.45
N LYS A 202 -9.90 -1.84 2.59
CA LYS A 202 -9.07 -1.87 3.79
C LYS A 202 -8.28 -0.57 3.98
N ILE A 203 -7.78 0.01 2.90
CA ILE A 203 -6.92 1.19 2.92
C ILE A 203 -7.74 2.45 2.63
N TYR A 204 -8.30 2.60 1.43
CA TYR A 204 -9.18 3.73 1.08
C TYR A 204 -10.08 3.42 -0.12
N GLY A 205 -11.06 4.30 -0.36
CA GLY A 205 -11.98 4.17 -1.48
C GLY A 205 -13.02 3.09 -1.24
N LYS A 206 -13.84 3.23 -0.19
CA LYS A 206 -14.85 2.24 0.22
C LYS A 206 -15.69 1.74 -0.96
N ASN A 207 -16.18 2.66 -1.80
CA ASN A 207 -16.85 2.34 -3.06
C ASN A 207 -15.86 2.39 -4.24
N PHE A 208 -15.22 3.55 -4.43
CA PHE A 208 -14.35 3.81 -5.57
C PHE A 208 -12.96 4.18 -5.09
N GLY A 209 -11.94 3.59 -5.70
CA GLY A 209 -10.54 3.92 -5.49
C GLY A 209 -9.87 4.27 -6.80
N SER A 210 -8.73 4.94 -6.71
CA SER A 210 -7.89 5.25 -7.85
C SER A 210 -6.44 5.27 -7.41
N THR A 211 -5.49 5.38 -8.33
CA THR A 211 -4.17 5.87 -7.95
C THR A 211 -4.35 7.28 -7.35
N LEU A 212 -3.66 7.58 -6.24
CA LEU A 212 -3.75 8.91 -5.61
C LEU A 212 -3.32 9.97 -6.63
N ARG A 213 -4.23 10.90 -6.92
CA ARG A 213 -3.99 12.01 -7.83
C ARG A 213 -4.58 13.27 -7.23
N ARG A 214 -3.90 14.39 -7.44
CA ARG A 214 -4.36 15.72 -7.02
C ARG A 214 -4.42 16.58 -8.27
N GLU A 215 -5.60 17.12 -8.56
CA GLU A 215 -5.73 18.14 -9.59
C GLU A 215 -5.20 19.45 -9.03
N LEU A 216 -4.23 20.04 -9.73
CA LEU A 216 -3.63 21.32 -9.40
C LEU A 216 -4.18 22.36 -10.36
N GLN A 217 -4.88 23.36 -9.84
CA GLN A 217 -5.44 24.45 -10.64
C GLN A 217 -4.49 25.64 -10.65
N SER A 218 -4.41 26.38 -11.76
CA SER A 218 -3.54 27.56 -11.89
C SER A 218 -3.73 28.59 -10.76
N LYS A 219 -4.95 28.72 -10.22
CA LYS A 219 -5.27 29.59 -9.08
C LYS A 219 -4.57 29.20 -7.76
N GLN A 220 -4.05 27.97 -7.67
CA GLN A 220 -3.34 27.44 -6.51
C GLN A 220 -1.81 27.57 -6.66
N PHE A 221 -1.35 28.12 -7.78
CA PHE A 221 0.06 28.39 -8.01
C PHE A 221 0.44 29.68 -7.26
N GLY A 222 1.26 29.54 -6.22
CA GLY A 222 1.83 30.67 -5.48
C GLY A 222 3.17 31.10 -6.06
N ASP A 223 3.84 32.06 -5.40
CA ASP A 223 5.10 32.68 -5.86
C ASP A 223 6.24 31.68 -6.11
N SER A 224 6.19 30.48 -5.49
CA SER A 224 7.23 29.45 -5.60
C SER A 224 6.73 28.09 -6.13
N GLY A 225 5.48 28.00 -6.60
CA GLY A 225 4.90 26.78 -7.17
C GLY A 225 3.64 26.26 -6.47
N PHE A 226 3.39 24.95 -6.59
CA PHE A 226 2.26 24.28 -5.95
C PHE A 226 2.64 23.70 -4.59
N GLU A 227 1.87 24.04 -3.55
CA GLU A 227 2.06 23.49 -2.21
C GLU A 227 1.29 22.17 -2.03
N LEU A 228 2.02 21.07 -1.88
CA LEU A 228 1.48 19.71 -1.74
C LEU A 228 1.50 19.24 -0.29
N ASN A 229 0.47 19.62 0.48
CA ASN A 229 0.28 19.09 1.84
C ASN A 229 -0.31 17.67 1.80
N GLY A 230 0.46 16.68 2.26
CA GLY A 230 0.02 15.28 2.36
C GLY A 230 0.98 14.41 3.15
N GLN A 231 0.44 13.46 3.93
CA GLN A 231 1.24 12.40 4.55
C GLN A 231 1.43 11.26 3.55
N ILE A 232 2.67 10.82 3.38
CA ILE A 232 3.04 9.76 2.44
C ILE A 232 3.23 8.46 3.22
N MET A 233 2.59 7.38 2.78
CA MET A 233 2.94 6.03 3.23
C MET A 233 4.06 5.49 2.36
N PHE A 234 5.15 5.04 2.97
CA PHE A 234 6.33 4.60 2.23
C PHE A 234 6.87 3.26 2.73
N LYS A 235 7.95 2.79 2.11
CA LYS A 235 8.78 1.72 2.65
C LYS A 235 10.17 2.33 2.87
N PRO A 236 10.77 2.19 4.07
CA PRO A 236 12.12 2.68 4.34
C PRO A 236 13.11 2.12 3.32
N GLU A 237 14.15 2.89 3.00
CA GLU A 237 15.21 2.51 2.04
C GLU A 237 14.69 2.19 0.63
N ASN A 238 13.50 2.71 0.28
CA ASN A 238 12.94 2.62 -1.05
C ASN A 238 12.72 4.01 -1.62
N SER A 239 12.20 4.06 -2.85
CA SER A 239 11.82 5.31 -3.50
C SER A 239 10.39 5.24 -3.99
N MET A 240 9.72 6.39 -4.03
CA MET A 240 8.51 6.58 -4.81
C MET A 240 8.76 7.56 -5.95
N THR A 241 7.97 7.46 -7.01
CA THR A 241 7.93 8.47 -8.06
C THR A 241 6.59 9.19 -7.99
N LEU A 242 6.64 10.49 -7.75
CA LEU A 242 5.52 11.40 -7.94
C LEU A 242 5.55 11.91 -9.38
N GLU A 243 4.58 11.50 -10.19
CA GLU A 243 4.43 11.98 -11.56
C GLU A 243 3.50 13.21 -11.59
N ILE A 244 3.99 14.32 -12.14
CA ILE A 244 3.21 15.52 -12.43
C ILE A 244 2.90 15.51 -13.92
N VAL A 245 1.62 15.52 -14.27
CA VAL A 245 1.16 15.49 -15.65
C VAL A 245 0.37 16.76 -15.94
N SER A 246 0.75 17.49 -17.01
CA SER A 246 -0.02 18.65 -17.47
C SER A 246 -1.30 18.22 -18.18
N ASN A 247 -2.24 19.15 -18.33
CA ASN A 247 -3.29 19.00 -19.33
C ASN A 247 -2.69 18.89 -20.74
N ASN A 248 -3.49 18.42 -21.69
CA ASN A 248 -3.10 18.40 -23.09
C ASN A 248 -3.03 19.84 -23.62
N PHE A 249 -1.85 20.31 -24.04
CA PHE A 249 -1.67 21.67 -24.56
C PHE A 249 -1.72 21.68 -26.10
N PRO A 250 -2.24 22.75 -26.72
CA PRO A 250 -2.30 22.86 -28.18
C PRO A 250 -0.92 22.99 -28.79
N GLN A 251 -0.79 22.59 -30.07
CA GLN A 251 0.42 22.76 -30.85
C GLN A 251 0.77 24.25 -30.97
N LEU A 252 2.01 24.61 -30.65
CA LEU A 252 2.53 25.97 -30.85
C LEU A 252 3.40 25.97 -32.11
N MET A 253 2.95 26.72 -33.12
CA MET A 253 3.69 26.99 -34.34
C MET A 253 4.17 28.44 -34.36
N ASP A 254 5.36 28.67 -34.91
CA ASP A 254 5.79 30.03 -35.26
C ASP A 254 5.00 30.55 -36.49
N SER A 255 5.22 31.82 -36.82
CA SER A 255 4.61 32.46 -38.01
C SER A 255 5.00 31.80 -39.34
N ASN A 256 6.00 30.92 -39.34
CA ASN A 256 6.53 30.23 -40.52
C ASN A 256 6.06 28.77 -40.58
N GLY A 257 5.20 28.32 -39.65
CA GLY A 257 4.67 26.96 -39.60
C GLY A 257 5.63 25.93 -38.98
N ASN A 258 6.72 26.35 -38.35
CA ASN A 258 7.61 25.44 -37.64
C ASN A 258 7.04 25.12 -36.25
N ASN A 259 7.03 23.83 -35.93
CA ASN A 259 6.53 23.32 -34.66
C ASN A 259 7.53 23.59 -33.53
N TYR A 260 7.18 24.50 -32.63
CA TYR A 260 7.95 24.74 -31.41
C TYR A 260 7.58 23.75 -30.30
N LEU A 261 6.32 23.32 -30.24
CA LEU A 261 5.82 22.38 -29.25
C LEU A 261 4.72 21.52 -29.87
N GLN A 262 4.94 20.19 -29.90
CA GLN A 262 3.96 19.23 -30.36
C GLN A 262 2.80 19.12 -29.36
N GLN A 263 1.58 18.92 -29.88
CA GLN A 263 0.40 18.67 -29.05
C GLN A 263 0.63 17.45 -28.15
N GLY A 264 0.42 17.59 -26.85
CA GLY A 264 0.61 16.49 -25.92
C GLY A 264 0.49 16.89 -24.45
N GLN A 265 0.83 15.94 -23.57
CA GLN A 265 0.97 16.19 -22.14
C GLN A 265 2.45 16.28 -21.79
N LEU A 266 2.82 17.26 -20.95
CA LEU A 266 4.12 17.26 -20.29
C LEU A 266 4.05 16.35 -19.07
N LYS A 267 5.07 15.52 -18.88
CA LYS A 267 5.20 14.64 -17.73
C LYS A 267 6.52 14.93 -17.03
N GLN A 268 6.45 15.19 -15.73
CA GLN A 268 7.61 15.38 -14.88
C GLN A 268 7.59 14.36 -13.75
N ASN A 269 8.63 13.53 -13.68
CA ASN A 269 8.80 12.53 -12.63
C ASN A 269 9.69 13.09 -11.52
N ILE A 270 9.17 13.17 -10.31
CA ILE A 270 9.91 13.53 -9.09
C ILE A 270 10.11 12.25 -8.29
N LYS A 271 11.35 11.77 -8.25
CA LYS A 271 11.70 10.59 -7.46
C LYS A 271 12.06 11.01 -6.03
N ILE A 272 11.28 10.54 -5.07
CA ILE A 272 11.46 10.79 -3.64
C ILE A 272 12.10 9.54 -3.04
N TYR A 273 13.27 9.71 -2.41
CA TYR A 273 13.98 8.64 -1.72
C TYR A 273 13.65 8.70 -0.22
N PHE A 274 13.38 7.55 0.37
CA PHE A 274 13.02 7.45 1.78
C PHE A 274 14.17 6.89 2.61
N ASP A 275 14.50 7.62 3.66
CA ASP A 275 15.46 7.17 4.65
C ASP A 275 14.91 6.01 5.50
N LYS A 276 15.83 5.33 6.19
CA LYS A 276 15.46 4.39 7.26
C LYS A 276 14.77 5.13 8.42
N CYS A 277 13.92 4.43 9.17
CA CYS A 277 13.35 5.00 10.39
C CYS A 277 14.48 5.40 11.36
N SER A 278 14.30 6.56 12.01
CA SER A 278 15.27 7.10 12.96
C SER A 278 15.02 6.58 14.37
N GLN A 279 16.04 6.62 15.22
CA GLN A 279 15.89 6.28 16.64
C GLN A 279 14.81 7.18 17.28
N GLY A 280 13.87 6.58 18.02
CA GLY A 280 12.70 7.28 18.55
C GLY A 280 11.45 7.20 17.69
N GLN A 281 11.53 6.50 16.56
CA GLN A 281 10.40 6.13 15.73
C GLN A 281 10.16 4.63 15.81
N ILE A 282 8.91 4.24 15.69
CA ILE A 282 8.51 2.83 15.56
C ILE A 282 8.07 2.53 14.15
N THR A 283 8.29 1.29 13.73
CA THR A 283 7.82 0.77 12.45
C THR A 283 6.42 0.20 12.59
N LYS A 284 5.46 0.75 11.85
CA LYS A 284 4.11 0.17 11.72
C LYS A 284 3.92 -0.39 10.33
N LEU A 285 3.61 -1.68 10.25
CA LEU A 285 3.24 -2.34 9.01
C LEU A 285 1.77 -2.01 8.69
N GLN A 286 1.53 -1.34 7.57
CA GLN A 286 0.20 -1.18 7.00
C GLN A 286 0.15 -1.85 5.62
N SER A 287 -0.51 -3.01 5.57
CA SER A 287 -0.55 -3.90 4.40
C SER A 287 0.86 -4.34 3.95
N ASN A 288 1.47 -3.68 2.96
CA ASN A 288 2.81 -3.96 2.44
C ASN A 288 3.78 -2.77 2.55
N SER A 289 3.34 -1.66 3.16
CA SER A 289 4.14 -0.46 3.39
C SER A 289 4.49 -0.32 4.87
N THR A 290 5.60 0.33 5.17
CA THR A 290 6.10 0.54 6.54
C THR A 290 6.15 2.02 6.84
N ILE A 291 5.33 2.45 7.80
CA ILE A 291 5.30 3.85 8.24
C ILE A 291 6.23 3.98 9.45
N CYS A 292 7.08 5.01 9.45
CA CYS A 292 7.83 5.43 10.64
C CYS A 292 6.97 6.41 11.43
N GLU A 293 6.62 6.07 12.67
CA GLU A 293 5.81 6.91 13.55
C GLU A 293 6.64 7.36 14.75
N ASP A 294 6.68 8.67 15.00
CA ASP A 294 7.35 9.23 16.17
C ASP A 294 6.67 8.74 17.46
N CYS A 295 7.46 8.32 18.45
CA CYS A 295 6.91 8.05 19.77
C CYS A 295 6.43 9.37 20.42
N PRO A 296 5.14 9.48 20.80
CA PRO A 296 4.58 10.70 21.36
C PRO A 296 5.11 10.96 22.78
N GLU A 297 4.81 12.14 23.31
CA GLU A 297 5.14 12.46 24.70
C GLU A 297 4.56 11.44 25.69
N GLY A 298 5.37 11.02 26.66
CA GLY A 298 5.06 9.93 27.59
C GLY A 298 5.48 8.54 27.10
N LYS A 299 6.02 8.43 25.88
CA LYS A 299 6.57 7.18 25.33
C LYS A 299 7.91 7.39 24.65
N TYR A 300 8.66 6.32 24.49
CA TYR A 300 9.95 6.36 23.79
C TYR A 300 10.26 5.07 23.02
N SER A 301 11.25 5.14 22.13
CA SER A 301 11.87 3.98 21.49
C SER A 301 13.37 4.25 21.32
N LEU A 302 14.21 3.28 21.69
CA LEU A 302 15.67 3.37 21.56
C LEU A 302 16.20 2.46 20.46
N ASN A 303 15.41 1.53 19.94
CA ASN A 303 15.81 0.59 18.89
C ASN A 303 15.02 0.86 17.60
N ILE A 304 15.74 0.97 16.48
CA ILE A 304 15.16 1.24 15.16
C ILE A 304 14.22 0.14 14.63
N HIS A 305 14.25 -1.04 15.26
CA HIS A 305 13.38 -2.17 14.92
C HIS A 305 12.14 -2.28 15.83
N ASP A 306 11.94 -1.33 16.74
CA ASP A 306 10.76 -1.32 17.59
C ASP A 306 9.49 -1.14 16.75
N THR A 307 8.45 -1.92 17.08
CA THR A 307 7.12 -1.82 16.46
C THR A 307 6.09 -1.17 17.38
N VAL A 308 6.45 -0.98 18.65
CA VAL A 308 5.62 -0.39 19.70
C VAL A 308 6.52 0.46 20.59
N CYS A 309 6.07 1.67 20.93
CA CYS A 309 6.80 2.54 21.84
C CYS A 309 6.68 2.05 23.28
N SER A 310 7.80 2.05 24.01
CA SER A 310 7.86 1.81 25.44
C SER A 310 7.22 2.95 26.23
N GLN A 311 6.61 2.64 27.37
CA GLN A 311 6.09 3.64 28.30
C GLN A 311 7.22 4.35 29.02
N CYS A 312 7.03 5.63 29.32
CA CYS A 312 8.01 6.39 30.11
C CYS A 312 8.33 5.69 31.43
N PRO A 313 9.61 5.52 31.78
CA PRO A 313 9.97 4.95 33.07
C PRO A 313 9.68 5.94 34.19
N ASP A 314 9.27 5.46 35.36
CA ASP A 314 8.92 6.31 36.52
C ASP A 314 10.09 7.17 37.01
N SER A 315 11.32 6.76 36.70
CA SER A 315 12.56 7.49 36.94
C SER A 315 12.77 8.69 36.02
N ALA A 316 11.91 8.89 35.01
CA ALA A 316 11.97 10.02 34.08
C ALA A 316 10.92 11.09 34.41
N ILE A 317 11.28 12.35 34.15
CA ILE A 317 10.36 13.49 34.16
C ILE A 317 9.48 13.43 32.92
N LYS A 318 10.12 13.25 31.76
CA LYS A 318 9.44 13.14 30.47
C LYS A 318 10.29 12.35 29.49
N CYS A 319 9.61 11.75 28.53
CA CYS A 319 10.24 11.10 27.40
C CYS A 319 9.38 11.31 26.16
N TYR A 320 10.05 11.35 25.02
CA TYR A 320 9.47 11.49 23.69
C TYR A 320 10.51 11.03 22.67
N LYS A 321 10.09 10.46 21.54
CA LYS A 321 11.01 9.91 20.54
C LYS A 321 12.05 8.97 21.19
N SER A 322 13.34 9.28 21.08
CA SER A 322 14.45 8.55 21.72
C SER A 322 14.97 9.22 22.99
N THR A 323 14.35 10.33 23.40
CA THR A 323 14.79 11.13 24.53
C THR A 323 14.12 10.65 25.81
N ILE A 324 14.94 10.38 26.83
CA ILE A 324 14.50 10.12 28.21
C ILE A 324 15.19 11.15 29.10
N LEU A 325 14.41 12.05 29.70
CA LEU A 325 14.89 13.04 30.66
C LEU A 325 14.65 12.51 32.07
N LEU A 326 15.73 12.09 32.71
CA LEU A 326 15.71 11.50 34.05
C LEU A 326 15.43 12.55 35.13
N LYS A 327 14.77 12.13 36.21
CA LYS A 327 14.69 12.89 37.47
C LYS A 327 16.05 12.92 38.16
N ASN A 328 16.33 13.96 38.93
CA ASN A 328 17.47 13.97 39.84
C ASN A 328 17.48 12.73 40.76
N GLY A 329 18.67 12.16 41.00
CA GLY A 329 18.88 10.90 41.72
C GLY A 329 18.98 9.65 40.83
N TYR A 330 18.70 9.76 39.53
CA TYR A 330 18.78 8.65 38.59
C TYR A 330 19.85 8.86 37.53
N TRP A 331 20.44 7.76 37.08
CA TRP A 331 21.49 7.75 36.06
C TRP A 331 21.28 6.64 35.04
N ARG A 332 21.74 6.89 33.82
CA ARG A 332 21.87 5.88 32.77
C ARG A 332 23.21 6.05 32.07
N GLU A 333 23.77 4.93 31.63
CA GLU A 333 25.10 4.87 31.01
C GLU A 333 25.23 5.78 29.79
N ASN A 334 24.25 5.71 28.90
CA ASN A 334 24.23 6.50 27.70
C ASN A 334 22.79 6.74 27.22
N ILE A 335 22.64 7.51 26.15
CA ILE A 335 21.33 7.88 25.61
C ILE A 335 20.63 6.74 24.85
N GLN A 336 21.33 5.63 24.55
CA GLN A 336 20.84 4.50 23.77
C GLN A 336 20.27 3.37 24.64
N THR A 337 20.48 3.42 25.96
CA THR A 337 19.92 2.46 26.91
C THR A 337 18.86 3.09 27.80
N ASP A 338 17.88 2.28 28.17
CA ASP A 338 16.86 2.56 29.18
C ASP A 338 17.13 1.79 30.50
N GLN A 339 18.31 1.20 30.63
CA GLN A 339 18.79 0.71 31.93
C GLN A 339 19.13 1.89 32.82
N ILE A 340 18.23 2.18 33.74
CA ILE A 340 18.30 3.32 34.65
C ILE A 340 18.53 2.82 36.07
N LEU A 341 19.54 3.39 36.72
CA LEU A 341 19.93 3.07 38.09
C LEU A 341 19.63 4.26 39.01
N TYR A 342 19.20 3.95 40.23
CA TYR A 342 19.10 4.93 41.31
C TYR A 342 20.44 5.06 42.03
N CYS A 343 20.87 6.30 42.29
CA CYS A 343 22.16 6.58 42.92
C CYS A 343 22.05 6.51 44.45
N SER A 344 22.02 5.30 45.00
CA SER A 344 21.70 5.04 46.42
C SER A 344 22.67 5.64 47.45
N PHE A 345 23.97 5.74 47.12
CA PHE A 345 24.98 6.24 48.07
C PHE A 345 25.08 7.77 48.10
N ASN A 346 24.77 8.44 46.98
CA ASN A 346 24.69 9.90 46.91
C ASN A 346 23.81 10.36 45.74
N PRO A 347 22.49 10.56 45.97
CA PRO A 347 21.57 10.99 44.90
C PRO A 347 21.93 12.34 44.29
N SER A 348 22.62 13.21 45.04
CA SER A 348 23.05 14.53 44.58
C SER A 348 24.19 14.48 43.55
N SER A 349 24.85 13.33 43.36
CA SER A 349 25.84 13.14 42.30
C SER A 349 25.20 12.87 40.93
N CYS A 350 23.93 12.48 40.90
CA CYS A 350 23.19 12.15 39.69
C CYS A 350 22.14 13.23 39.44
N LEU A 351 22.56 14.35 38.84
CA LEU A 351 21.68 15.50 38.55
C LEU A 351 21.47 15.67 37.05
N PRO A 352 20.76 14.75 36.37
CA PRO A 352 20.47 14.82 34.93
C PRO A 352 19.75 16.10 34.50
N GLU A 353 19.07 16.80 35.41
CA GLU A 353 18.44 18.10 35.15
C GLU A 353 19.45 19.26 35.09
N SER A 354 20.62 19.10 35.71
CA SER A 354 21.69 20.11 35.71
C SER A 354 22.66 19.90 34.55
N LYS A 355 22.81 20.92 33.68
CA LYS A 355 23.74 20.88 32.52
C LYS A 355 25.19 20.55 32.91
N ASN A 356 25.61 20.85 34.14
CA ASN A 356 26.98 20.65 34.62
C ASN A 356 27.25 19.24 35.16
N SER A 357 26.21 18.47 35.51
CA SER A 357 26.37 17.16 36.15
C SER A 357 26.77 16.05 35.15
N LYS A 358 26.42 16.19 33.86
CA LYS A 358 26.82 15.21 32.82
C LYS A 358 28.34 15.08 32.63
N LYS A 359 29.12 16.11 32.99
CA LYS A 359 30.60 16.06 32.95
C LYS A 359 31.23 15.42 34.19
N VAL A 360 30.49 15.30 35.29
CA VAL A 360 31.02 14.87 36.61
C VAL A 360 30.95 13.35 36.79
N ILE A 361 30.10 12.66 36.03
CA ILE A 361 29.86 11.22 36.23
C ILE A 361 30.94 10.35 35.57
N GLU A 362 31.59 10.80 34.49
CA GLU A 362 32.83 10.17 33.99
C GLU A 362 33.96 10.26 35.04
N ALA A 363 33.95 11.29 35.90
CA ALA A 363 34.93 11.46 36.96
C ALA A 363 34.62 10.64 38.23
N HIS A 364 33.35 10.28 38.50
CA HIS A 364 32.99 9.52 39.71
C HIS A 364 33.24 8.01 39.61
N PHE A 365 33.30 7.45 38.40
CA PHE A 365 33.82 6.08 38.22
C PHE A 365 35.31 6.00 38.59
N ALA A 366 36.08 7.08 38.42
CA ALA A 366 37.46 7.15 38.90
C ALA A 366 37.53 7.27 40.45
N ILE A 367 36.54 7.87 41.10
CA ILE A 367 36.53 8.06 42.57
C ILE A 367 36.14 6.78 43.31
N LEU A 368 35.30 5.91 42.73
CA LEU A 368 35.03 4.60 43.32
C LEU A 368 36.27 3.69 43.31
N VAL A 369 37.19 3.90 42.37
CA VAL A 369 38.50 3.22 42.31
C VAL A 369 39.45 3.77 43.39
N ILE A 370 39.42 5.09 43.65
CA ILE A 370 40.27 5.72 44.68
C ILE A 370 39.84 5.35 46.11
N LEU A 371 38.54 5.10 46.36
CA LEU A 371 38.09 4.62 47.68
C LEU A 371 38.48 3.15 47.95
N MET A 372 38.83 2.37 46.92
CA MET A 372 39.40 1.03 47.08
C MET A 372 40.91 1.05 47.34
N GLU A 373 41.61 2.16 47.12
CA GLU A 373 43.05 2.29 47.43
C GLU A 373 43.34 2.52 48.93
N ASN A 374 42.34 2.83 49.75
CA ASN A 374 42.53 3.11 51.19
C ASN A 374 42.39 1.88 52.11
N TYR A 375 42.04 0.70 51.58
CA TYR A 375 42.10 -0.56 52.32
C TYR A 375 43.15 -1.45 51.65
N GLY A 376 44.38 -1.37 52.17
CA GLY A 376 45.57 -1.91 51.53
C GLY A 376 45.54 -3.41 51.24
N GLU A 377 46.11 -3.80 50.10
CA GLU A 377 47.35 -4.59 50.03
C GLU A 377 47.81 -4.77 48.57
N ASN A 378 49.12 -4.87 48.42
CA ASN A 378 49.89 -4.92 47.18
C ASN A 378 49.56 -6.13 46.29
N ASN A 379 49.13 -5.88 45.03
CA ASN A 379 49.50 -6.59 43.78
C ASN A 379 48.35 -6.61 42.76
N ILE A 380 48.05 -5.48 42.12
CA ILE A 380 47.42 -5.49 40.77
C ILE A 380 48.03 -4.36 39.91
N GLN A 381 49.36 -4.34 39.80
CA GLN A 381 50.01 -3.69 38.65
C GLN A 381 50.07 -4.71 37.50
N LYS A 382 49.01 -4.75 36.68
CA LYS A 382 48.95 -5.21 35.27
C LYS A 382 47.56 -5.74 34.90
N SER A 383 46.56 -4.88 34.89
CA SER A 383 45.41 -5.00 33.97
C SER A 383 44.50 -3.80 34.16
N LEU A 384 44.64 -2.78 33.31
CA LEU A 384 43.57 -1.84 32.87
C LEU A 384 44.20 -0.71 32.05
N VAL A 385 45.01 -1.09 31.06
CA VAL A 385 45.02 -0.42 29.77
C VAL A 385 44.13 -1.29 28.89
N LEU A 386 43.18 -0.68 28.20
CA LEU A 386 42.13 -1.28 27.35
C LEU A 386 40.78 -1.44 28.06
N GLY A 387 39.85 -0.61 27.60
CA GLY A 387 38.46 -0.67 27.97
C GLY A 387 37.84 -2.03 27.66
N ASN A 388 37.06 -2.51 28.62
CA ASN A 388 35.76 -3.12 28.39
C ASN A 388 35.13 -3.40 29.74
N ALA A 389 33.82 -3.20 29.79
CA ALA A 389 32.95 -3.35 30.95
C ALA A 389 33.19 -4.67 31.68
N MET A 390 33.49 -4.58 32.99
CA MET A 390 33.30 -5.72 33.88
C MET A 390 31.82 -5.78 34.26
N ASN A 391 31.17 -6.88 33.87
CA ASN A 391 29.75 -7.15 34.04
C ASN A 391 29.33 -7.11 35.52
N VAL A 392 28.24 -6.41 35.85
CA VAL A 392 27.71 -6.24 37.22
C VAL A 392 27.44 -7.60 37.91
N LYS A 393 27.13 -8.65 37.15
CA LYS A 393 26.98 -10.03 37.68
C LYS A 393 28.28 -10.61 38.25
N THR A 394 29.44 -10.21 37.74
CA THR A 394 30.75 -10.71 38.19
C THR A 394 31.15 -10.07 39.52
N VAL A 395 30.80 -8.80 39.73
CA VAL A 395 31.05 -8.08 40.99
C VAL A 395 30.14 -8.62 42.11
N GLN A 396 28.90 -8.99 41.80
CA GLN A 396 27.96 -9.57 42.77
C GLN A 396 28.36 -11.00 43.21
N LEU A 397 28.96 -11.81 42.32
CA LEU A 397 29.46 -13.14 42.67
C LEU A 397 30.71 -13.10 43.56
N LEU A 398 31.59 -12.10 43.38
CA LEU A 398 32.81 -11.93 44.20
C LEU A 398 32.50 -11.44 45.62
N LEU A 399 31.40 -10.71 45.82
CA LEU A 399 30.94 -10.27 47.15
C LEU A 399 30.28 -11.40 47.96
N LEU A 400 29.69 -12.41 47.32
CA LEU A 400 29.03 -13.54 47.98
C LEU A 400 29.97 -14.66 48.43
N GLN A 401 31.20 -14.74 47.90
CA GLN A 401 32.21 -15.73 48.33
C GLN A 401 33.06 -15.30 49.52
N LYS A 402 32.82 -14.11 50.11
CA LYS A 402 33.59 -13.58 51.24
C LYS A 402 32.77 -13.33 52.53
N ILE A 403 31.56 -13.88 52.63
CA ILE A 403 30.73 -13.83 53.86
C ILE A 403 30.55 -15.23 54.48
N TYR A 404 31.55 -16.11 54.38
CA TYR A 404 31.73 -17.24 55.32
C TYR A 404 33.21 -17.46 55.60
#